data_AF-A0A7C7CAF9-F1
#
_entry.id   AF-A0A7C7CAF9-F1
#
_cell.length_a   1.000
_cell.length_b   1.000
_cell.length_c   1.000
_cell.angle_alpha   90.00
_cell.angle_beta   90.00
_cell.angle_gamma   90.00
#
_symmetry.space_group_name_H-M   'P 1'
#
loop_
_entity.id
_entity.type
_entity.pdbx_description
1 polymer ?
#
loop_
_entity_poly.entity_id
_entity_poly.type
_entity_poly.pdbx_seq_one_letter_code
_entity_poly.pdbx_strand_id
1 'polypeptide(L)'
;MSTLSDILQEEYIKQIGELDLKMLMEMVEEVFESVPHLSEEAPAPASLASQSDDAALEMILKMIPDIAVSEIGWSDVRTTEEGVEIKGPQRRLLEDYLNNIQGSDLAEKISGVSQFYTNGAGLISEQAGEDRTKRIVQAISYLVFYKTLTKVITNFNASSAGFSFESFLAALVNGRQIPANTGTIADYTDRSSGDEIPVSLKLYKEGQLEVGGSFTDLVNDLVTPKYMGLGGAMRYVICTKELSGKDLEQEGKINFYQFDFTLQNVMDILSQSRLNEVIRLPSVVLSAIQAGQQAGAGERLGLAARDKQLSSEELTPMFNDAIKKQIEDLIANEESPLQQFEEDDMKKLLDELNWEKNDEIFNNDKVRGSGALNSNHIFRLVKKLYPDIPAIHKSMRVAIIAANNEVVISQKAAAKKSERKNQIAQMIADGEFLSPEDSAREYKVLGESQKKQALLNTLGYLQTHHFALNQTQSTNPGEPTNTLNLGAIMVGRRMVANAMENVRELLNEEVYEIFQSLKLLSDSLNEFFAGGLEDDKLATSAIGNAENISSKDILQTDK
;
A
#
# COMPACT_ATOMS: atom_id res chain seq x y z
N MET A 1 -40.91 26.39 13.09
CA MET A 1 -40.41 25.08 12.63
C MET A 1 -39.15 24.81 13.42
N SER A 2 -39.20 23.91 14.40
CA SER A 2 -38.02 23.53 15.18
C SER A 2 -37.01 22.80 14.30
N THR A 3 -35.72 22.97 14.56
CA THR A 3 -34.65 22.35 13.79
C THR A 3 -34.47 20.88 14.20
N LEU A 4 -33.90 20.06 13.31
CA LEU A 4 -33.62 18.64 13.59
C LEU A 4 -32.78 18.43 14.86
N SER A 5 -31.93 19.42 15.20
CA SER A 5 -31.17 19.47 16.45
C SER A 5 -32.08 19.56 17.67
N ASP A 6 -33.14 20.36 17.61
CA ASP A 6 -34.07 20.56 18.73
C ASP A 6 -34.91 19.28 18.97
N ILE A 7 -35.27 18.57 17.89
CA ILE A 7 -36.01 17.29 17.96
C ILE A 7 -35.11 16.18 18.52
N LEU A 8 -33.84 16.12 18.10
CA LEU A 8 -32.88 15.15 18.64
C LEU A 8 -32.56 15.44 20.11
N GLN A 9 -32.49 16.71 20.51
CA GLN A 9 -32.26 17.08 21.89
C GLN A 9 -33.48 16.76 22.76
N GLU A 10 -34.71 17.00 22.28
CA GLU A 10 -35.94 16.58 22.99
C GLU A 10 -36.06 15.06 23.11
N GLU A 11 -35.75 14.30 22.05
CA GLU A 11 -35.82 12.82 22.10
C GLU A 11 -34.68 12.20 22.94
N TYR A 12 -33.49 12.80 22.93
CA TYR A 12 -32.37 12.38 23.79
C TYR A 12 -32.65 12.70 25.27
N ILE A 13 -33.29 13.83 25.56
CA ILE A 13 -33.73 14.20 26.92
C ILE A 13 -34.87 13.28 27.39
N LYS A 14 -35.77 12.83 26.50
CA LYS A 14 -36.81 11.83 26.82
C LYS A 14 -36.22 10.46 27.15
N GLN A 15 -35.19 10.00 26.41
CA GLN A 15 -34.54 8.72 26.70
C GLN A 15 -33.65 8.75 27.96
N ILE A 16 -33.03 9.90 28.29
CA ILE A 16 -32.30 10.06 29.55
C ILE A 16 -33.26 10.10 30.75
N GLY A 17 -34.50 10.57 30.56
CA GLY A 17 -35.54 10.55 31.59
C GLY A 17 -36.09 9.16 31.93
N GLU A 18 -35.77 8.12 31.15
CA GLU A 18 -36.18 6.73 31.39
C GLU A 18 -35.05 5.84 31.95
N LEU A 19 -33.81 6.32 32.00
CA LEU A 19 -32.72 5.68 32.74
C LEU A 19 -32.75 6.14 34.20
N ASP A 20 -33.72 5.62 34.95
CA ASP A 20 -33.75 5.77 36.40
C ASP A 20 -32.51 5.06 36.99
N LEU A 21 -31.91 5.67 38.02
CA LEU A 21 -30.80 5.10 38.79
C LEU A 21 -31.10 3.66 39.24
N LYS A 22 -32.39 3.38 39.46
CA LYS A 22 -32.93 2.06 39.78
C LYS A 22 -32.77 1.02 38.64
N MET A 23 -32.93 1.39 37.38
CA MET A 23 -32.69 0.49 36.23
C MET A 23 -31.20 0.20 36.05
N LEU A 24 -30.34 1.19 36.31
CA LEU A 24 -28.89 0.99 36.34
C LEU A 24 -28.47 0.03 37.46
N MET A 25 -29.10 0.12 38.63
CA MET A 25 -28.89 -0.84 39.72
C MET A 25 -29.38 -2.24 39.38
N GLU A 26 -30.58 -2.39 38.79
CA GLU A 26 -31.08 -3.70 38.35
C GLU A 26 -30.14 -4.34 37.32
N MET A 27 -29.60 -3.58 36.37
CA MET A 27 -28.62 -4.10 35.41
C MET A 27 -27.27 -4.49 36.05
N VAL A 28 -26.81 -3.73 37.05
CA VAL A 28 -25.57 -4.05 37.78
C VAL A 28 -25.76 -5.28 38.68
N GLU A 29 -26.92 -5.42 39.33
CA GLU A 29 -27.27 -6.59 40.14
C GLU A 29 -27.42 -7.86 39.28
N GLU A 30 -28.07 -7.77 38.11
CA GLU A 30 -28.21 -8.89 37.17
C GLU A 30 -26.84 -9.38 36.63
N VAL A 31 -25.91 -8.46 36.41
CA VAL A 31 -24.52 -8.81 36.05
C VAL A 31 -23.78 -9.43 37.24
N PHE A 32 -23.99 -8.95 38.47
CA PHE A 32 -23.38 -9.54 39.67
C PHE A 32 -23.91 -10.96 39.98
N GLU A 33 -25.19 -11.23 39.71
CA GLU A 33 -25.79 -12.56 39.90
C GLU A 33 -25.42 -13.56 38.79
N SER A 34 -25.02 -13.08 37.61
CA SER A 34 -24.63 -13.94 36.47
C SER A 34 -23.13 -14.25 36.40
N VAL A 35 -22.29 -13.59 37.19
CA VAL A 35 -20.87 -13.97 37.36
C VAL A 35 -20.80 -15.15 38.34
N PRO A 36 -20.36 -16.35 37.91
CA PRO A 36 -20.30 -17.51 38.80
C PRO A 36 -19.35 -17.26 39.96
N HIS A 37 -19.80 -17.53 41.19
CA HIS A 37 -18.94 -17.55 42.37
C HIS A 37 -17.73 -18.46 42.12
N LEU A 38 -16.54 -17.86 42.07
CA LEU A 38 -15.25 -18.55 42.07
C LEU A 38 -15.02 -19.17 43.45
N SER A 39 -15.64 -20.32 43.71
CA SER A 39 -15.28 -21.20 44.83
C SER A 39 -15.72 -22.62 44.51
N GLU A 40 -14.85 -23.37 43.83
CA GLU A 40 -14.53 -24.79 44.09
C GLU A 40 -13.71 -25.34 42.90
N GLU A 41 -12.56 -25.93 43.21
CA GLU A 41 -11.77 -26.75 42.29
C GLU A 41 -12.63 -27.94 41.82
N ALA A 42 -13.18 -27.86 40.61
CA ALA A 42 -13.75 -29.03 39.94
C ALA A 42 -12.69 -29.64 39.00
N PRO A 43 -12.51 -30.98 38.98
CA PRO A 43 -11.53 -31.61 38.11
C PRO A 43 -11.93 -31.45 36.65
N ALA A 44 -10.92 -31.24 35.80
CA ALA A 44 -11.07 -31.05 34.36
C ALA A 44 -12.05 -32.06 33.71
N PRO A 45 -13.06 -31.62 32.94
CA PRO A 45 -13.88 -32.54 32.17
C PRO A 45 -13.10 -33.00 30.94
N ALA A 46 -12.82 -34.29 30.91
CA ALA A 46 -12.38 -34.98 29.71
C ALA A 46 -13.50 -34.99 28.65
N SER A 47 -13.13 -34.58 27.43
CA SER A 47 -13.84 -34.73 26.15
C SER A 47 -15.27 -34.19 26.04
N LEU A 48 -15.39 -32.92 25.61
CA LEU A 48 -16.52 -32.42 24.82
C LEU A 48 -15.95 -32.08 23.45
N ALA A 49 -16.27 -32.87 22.43
CA ALA A 49 -15.75 -32.69 21.08
C ALA A 49 -16.90 -32.43 20.10
N SER A 50 -16.80 -31.28 19.43
CA SER A 50 -17.19 -31.01 18.04
C SER A 50 -18.53 -30.32 17.70
N GLN A 51 -19.33 -29.83 18.64
CA GLN A 51 -20.44 -28.90 18.31
C GLN A 51 -20.58 -27.70 19.26
N SER A 52 -20.11 -27.81 20.51
CA SER A 52 -20.06 -26.70 21.48
C SER A 52 -18.98 -25.67 21.17
N ASP A 53 -17.86 -26.13 20.58
CA ASP A 53 -16.64 -25.34 20.53
C ASP A 53 -16.71 -24.23 19.49
N ASP A 54 -17.34 -24.48 18.34
CA ASP A 54 -17.50 -23.48 17.28
C ASP A 54 -18.44 -22.35 17.69
N ALA A 55 -19.53 -22.67 18.41
CA ALA A 55 -20.47 -21.67 18.92
C ALA A 55 -19.84 -20.82 20.02
N ALA A 56 -19.08 -21.44 20.93
CA ALA A 56 -18.31 -20.73 21.95
C ALA A 56 -17.24 -19.84 21.31
N LEU A 57 -16.51 -20.34 20.32
CA LEU A 57 -15.51 -19.59 19.56
C LEU A 57 -16.13 -18.40 18.83
N GLU A 58 -17.31 -18.58 18.23
CA GLU A 58 -18.04 -17.49 17.56
C GLU A 58 -18.50 -16.43 18.56
N MET A 59 -18.96 -16.83 19.74
CA MET A 59 -19.33 -15.91 20.83
C MET A 59 -18.10 -15.10 21.31
N ILE A 60 -16.98 -15.77 21.56
CA ILE A 60 -15.69 -15.15 21.91
C ILE A 60 -15.26 -14.13 20.85
N LEU A 61 -15.30 -14.51 19.56
CA LEU A 61 -14.95 -13.61 18.46
C LEU A 61 -15.88 -12.40 18.33
N LYS A 62 -17.15 -12.50 18.72
CA LYS A 62 -18.11 -11.38 18.74
C LYS A 62 -17.82 -10.36 19.84
N MET A 63 -17.11 -10.75 20.91
CA MET A 63 -16.73 -9.83 21.99
C MET A 63 -15.60 -8.86 21.60
N ILE A 64 -14.75 -9.26 20.64
CA ILE A 64 -13.68 -8.38 20.14
C ILE A 64 -14.30 -7.37 19.16
N PRO A 65 -14.02 -6.05 19.30
CA PRO A 65 -14.48 -5.05 18.34
C PRO A 65 -14.20 -5.46 16.89
N ASP A 66 -15.16 -5.23 16.02
CA ASP A 66 -15.04 -5.62 14.62
C ASP A 66 -14.74 -4.43 13.72
N ILE A 67 -13.57 -4.43 13.10
CA ILE A 67 -13.20 -3.44 12.09
C ILE A 67 -13.58 -3.99 10.73
N ALA A 68 -14.49 -3.30 10.05
CA ALA A 68 -14.83 -3.62 8.67
C ALA A 68 -13.57 -3.51 7.79
N VAL A 69 -13.17 -4.63 7.20
CA VAL A 69 -12.08 -4.64 6.23
C VAL A 69 -12.61 -4.03 4.94
N SER A 70 -12.05 -2.90 4.53
CA SER A 70 -12.35 -2.32 3.23
C SER A 70 -11.06 -1.85 2.58
N GLU A 71 -10.81 -2.34 1.35
CA GLU A 71 -9.67 -1.89 0.54
C GLU A 71 -9.71 -0.37 0.42
N ILE A 72 -10.84 0.17 -0.04
CA ILE A 72 -11.03 1.60 -0.33
C ILE A 72 -11.00 2.47 0.95
N GLY A 73 -11.56 2.01 2.07
CA GLY A 73 -11.67 2.82 3.29
C GLY A 73 -10.38 2.86 4.11
N TRP A 74 -9.46 1.90 3.92
CA TRP A 74 -8.13 1.91 4.52
C TRP A 74 -7.06 2.47 3.59
N SER A 75 -7.28 2.40 2.27
CA SER A 75 -6.36 2.88 1.23
C SER A 75 -6.69 4.30 0.73
N ASP A 76 -7.60 5.05 1.37
CA ASP A 76 -7.99 6.37 0.88
C ASP A 76 -6.81 7.36 0.95
N VAL A 77 -6.08 7.46 -0.15
CA VAL A 77 -4.90 8.32 -0.35
C VAL A 77 -5.27 9.72 -0.82
N ARG A 78 -6.54 10.14 -0.67
CA ARG A 78 -6.94 11.51 -0.97
C ARG A 78 -6.11 12.48 -0.14
N THR A 79 -5.49 13.45 -0.80
CA THR A 79 -4.83 14.57 -0.15
C THR A 79 -5.67 15.83 -0.30
N THR A 80 -5.60 16.74 0.68
CA THR A 80 -6.11 18.11 0.51
C THR A 80 -5.36 18.84 -0.61
N GLU A 81 -5.85 20.01 -1.02
CA GLU A 81 -5.13 20.90 -1.96
C GLU A 81 -3.74 21.31 -1.44
N GLU A 82 -3.50 21.18 -0.13
CA GLU A 82 -2.23 21.43 0.56
C GLU A 82 -1.36 20.16 0.71
N GLY A 83 -1.79 19.02 0.16
CA GLY A 83 -1.03 17.76 0.20
C GLY A 83 -1.17 16.96 1.49
N VAL A 84 -2.09 17.34 2.40
CA VAL A 84 -2.33 16.63 3.67
C VAL A 84 -3.22 15.42 3.43
N GLU A 85 -2.78 14.25 3.86
CA GLU A 85 -3.51 12.99 3.73
C GLU A 85 -4.83 13.00 4.51
N ILE A 86 -5.94 12.68 3.84
CA ILE A 86 -7.28 12.60 4.42
C ILE A 86 -7.57 11.14 4.75
N LYS A 87 -7.33 10.77 6.00
CA LYS A 87 -7.65 9.42 6.50
C LYS A 87 -9.17 9.25 6.63
N GLY A 88 -9.73 8.21 6.00
CA GLY A 88 -11.14 7.83 6.14
C GLY A 88 -11.51 7.39 7.57
N PRO A 89 -12.80 7.39 7.96
CA PRO A 89 -13.22 7.03 9.33
C PRO A 89 -12.79 5.64 9.77
N GLN A 90 -12.84 4.66 8.85
CA GLN A 90 -12.43 3.27 9.12
C GLN A 90 -10.92 3.15 9.35
N ARG A 91 -10.12 3.94 8.62
CA ARG A 91 -8.68 4.01 8.80
C ARG A 91 -8.30 4.57 10.16
N ARG A 92 -8.94 5.68 10.59
CA ARG A 92 -8.69 6.28 11.91
C ARG A 92 -9.02 5.32 13.03
N LEU A 93 -10.19 4.68 12.96
CA LEU A 93 -10.59 3.69 13.96
C LEU A 93 -9.59 2.53 14.06
N LEU A 94 -9.06 2.04 12.93
CA LEU A 94 -8.02 1.02 12.94
C LEU A 94 -6.74 1.54 13.61
N GLU A 95 -6.27 2.73 13.24
CA GLU A 95 -5.09 3.35 13.84
C GLU A 95 -5.24 3.62 15.34
N ASP A 96 -6.43 4.01 15.82
CA ASP A 96 -6.70 4.24 17.24
C ASP A 96 -6.42 2.98 18.08
N TYR A 97 -6.70 1.78 17.54
CA TYR A 97 -6.30 0.52 18.16
C TYR A 97 -4.81 0.22 17.92
N LEU A 98 -4.34 0.29 16.67
CA LEU A 98 -2.98 -0.15 16.32
C LEU A 98 -1.87 0.74 16.91
N ASN A 99 -2.15 1.99 17.23
CA ASN A 99 -1.22 2.89 17.92
C ASN A 99 -0.91 2.43 19.35
N ASN A 100 -1.75 1.60 19.97
CA ASN A 100 -1.49 1.03 21.29
C ASN A 100 -0.63 -0.24 21.24
N ILE A 101 -0.28 -0.73 20.04
CA ILE A 101 0.70 -1.81 19.87
C ILE A 101 2.09 -1.22 20.07
N GLN A 102 2.80 -1.68 21.10
CA GLN A 102 4.12 -1.17 21.44
C GLN A 102 5.18 -1.49 20.38
N GLY A 103 6.17 -0.61 20.30
CA GLY A 103 7.30 -0.70 19.36
C GLY A 103 7.52 0.61 18.63
N SER A 104 8.77 1.02 18.54
CA SER A 104 9.22 2.25 17.87
C SER A 104 9.46 2.07 16.38
N ASP A 105 9.54 0.81 15.92
CA ASP A 105 9.60 0.46 14.51
C ASP A 105 8.72 -0.77 14.19
N LEU A 106 8.64 -1.14 12.91
CA LEU A 106 7.93 -2.36 12.49
C LEU A 106 8.47 -3.62 13.19
N ALA A 107 9.79 -3.75 13.36
CA ALA A 107 10.41 -4.93 13.95
C ALA A 107 9.96 -5.14 15.41
N GLU A 108 10.01 -4.07 16.21
CA GLU A 108 9.57 -4.09 17.60
C GLU A 108 8.06 -4.32 17.70
N LYS A 109 7.25 -3.74 16.81
CA LYS A 109 5.80 -3.98 16.77
C LYS A 109 5.46 -5.44 16.45
N ILE A 110 6.11 -6.04 15.47
CA ILE A 110 5.92 -7.46 15.14
C ILE A 110 6.38 -8.35 16.29
N SER A 111 7.50 -8.03 16.94
CA SER A 111 7.97 -8.74 18.14
C SER A 111 6.97 -8.64 19.29
N GLY A 112 6.44 -7.45 19.58
CA GLY A 112 5.45 -7.24 20.64
C GLY A 112 4.17 -8.04 20.40
N VAL A 113 3.66 -8.03 19.17
CA VAL A 113 2.52 -8.87 18.78
C VAL A 113 2.83 -10.36 18.94
N SER A 114 4.00 -10.82 18.48
CA SER A 114 4.40 -12.22 18.61
C SER A 114 4.50 -12.66 20.07
N GLN A 115 5.02 -11.81 20.96
CA GLN A 115 5.11 -12.08 22.39
C GLN A 115 3.74 -12.09 23.07
N PHE A 116 2.84 -11.20 22.67
CA PHE A 116 1.47 -11.15 23.18
C PHE A 116 0.74 -12.49 22.99
N TYR A 117 0.97 -13.18 21.88
CA TYR A 117 0.35 -14.48 21.64
C TYR A 117 0.69 -15.50 22.74
N THR A 118 1.93 -15.50 23.21
CA THR A 118 2.43 -16.47 24.19
C THR A 118 2.31 -16.00 25.63
N ASN A 119 2.36 -14.69 25.88
CA ASN A 119 2.45 -14.09 27.21
C ASN A 119 1.53 -12.86 27.33
N GLY A 120 0.28 -12.94 26.86
CA GLY A 120 -0.62 -11.79 26.73
C GLY A 120 -0.77 -10.97 28.01
N ALA A 121 -1.29 -11.58 29.09
CA ALA A 121 -1.48 -10.88 30.36
C ALA A 121 -0.17 -10.39 30.99
N GLY A 122 0.92 -11.16 30.88
CA GLY A 122 2.22 -10.76 31.39
C GLY A 122 2.76 -9.53 30.65
N LEU A 123 2.67 -9.53 29.32
CA LEU A 123 3.08 -8.42 28.47
C LEU A 123 2.29 -7.15 28.80
N ILE A 124 0.95 -7.23 28.88
CA ILE A 124 0.10 -6.09 29.25
C ILE A 124 0.48 -5.55 30.63
N SER A 125 0.70 -6.44 31.61
CA SER A 125 1.05 -6.02 32.98
C SER A 125 2.39 -5.28 33.03
N GLU A 126 3.37 -5.74 32.26
CA GLU A 126 4.67 -5.06 32.12
C GLU A 126 4.54 -3.71 31.39
N GLN A 127 3.66 -3.63 30.40
CA GLN A 127 3.54 -2.51 29.48
C GLN A 127 2.67 -1.36 29.96
N ALA A 128 1.52 -1.65 30.57
CA ALA A 128 0.58 -0.65 31.08
C ALA A 128 0.76 -0.35 32.57
N GLY A 129 1.54 -1.16 33.29
CA GLY A 129 1.72 -1.03 34.73
C GLY A 129 0.39 -1.18 35.49
N GLU A 130 0.16 -0.35 36.51
CA GLU A 130 -1.03 -0.44 37.36
C GLU A 130 -2.26 0.27 36.78
N ASP A 131 -2.12 1.01 35.67
CA ASP A 131 -3.22 1.76 35.06
C ASP A 131 -4.23 0.80 34.39
N ARG A 132 -5.40 0.67 35.02
CA ARG A 132 -6.51 -0.17 34.58
C ARG A 132 -6.96 0.16 33.16
N THR A 133 -7.16 1.44 32.87
CA THR A 133 -7.65 1.89 31.56
C THR A 133 -6.65 1.51 30.47
N LYS A 134 -5.35 1.72 30.72
CA LYS A 134 -4.30 1.32 29.78
C LYS A 134 -4.24 -0.19 29.57
N ARG A 135 -4.41 -0.99 30.63
CA ARG A 135 -4.40 -2.47 30.52
C ARG A 135 -5.54 -2.98 29.65
N ILE A 136 -6.77 -2.47 29.86
CA ILE A 136 -7.94 -2.83 29.03
C ILE A 136 -7.72 -2.38 27.58
N VAL A 137 -7.31 -1.13 27.35
CA VAL A 137 -7.10 -0.58 26.00
C VAL A 137 -6.03 -1.35 25.24
N GLN A 138 -4.90 -1.71 25.89
CA GLN A 138 -3.87 -2.53 25.28
C GLN A 138 -4.39 -3.92 24.94
N ALA A 139 -5.03 -4.61 25.87
CA ALA A 139 -5.59 -5.94 25.65
C ALA A 139 -6.54 -5.97 24.44
N ILE A 140 -7.50 -5.04 24.40
CA ILE A 140 -8.44 -4.92 23.27
C ILE A 140 -7.70 -4.62 21.97
N SER A 141 -6.69 -3.74 22.00
CA SER A 141 -5.92 -3.37 20.80
C SER A 141 -5.17 -4.55 20.18
N TYR A 142 -4.50 -5.39 20.99
CA TYR A 142 -3.87 -6.61 20.50
C TYR A 142 -4.91 -7.61 19.96
N LEU A 143 -6.05 -7.78 20.63
CA LEU A 143 -7.13 -8.65 20.13
C LEU A 143 -7.72 -8.17 18.80
N VAL A 144 -7.94 -6.86 18.66
CA VAL A 144 -8.37 -6.23 17.41
C VAL A 144 -7.31 -6.43 16.32
N PHE A 145 -6.02 -6.29 16.63
CA PHE A 145 -4.93 -6.60 15.71
C PHE A 145 -5.06 -8.04 15.18
N TYR A 146 -5.15 -9.03 16.07
CA TYR A 146 -5.20 -10.45 15.71
C TYR A 146 -6.43 -10.81 14.87
N LYS A 147 -7.61 -10.31 15.28
CA LYS A 147 -8.87 -10.52 14.56
C LYS A 147 -8.83 -9.87 13.18
N THR A 148 -8.34 -8.64 13.08
CA THR A 148 -8.28 -7.88 11.83
C THR A 148 -7.28 -8.50 10.85
N LEU A 149 -6.08 -8.84 11.31
CA LEU A 149 -5.08 -9.51 10.48
C LEU A 149 -5.57 -10.87 9.98
N THR A 150 -6.23 -11.65 10.85
CA THR A 150 -6.83 -12.93 10.45
C THR A 150 -7.82 -12.71 9.31
N LYS A 151 -8.74 -11.74 9.43
CA LYS A 151 -9.70 -11.42 8.36
C LYS A 151 -9.02 -11.00 7.06
N VAL A 152 -7.99 -10.16 7.12
CA VAL A 152 -7.24 -9.70 5.93
C VAL A 152 -6.62 -10.89 5.19
N ILE A 153 -6.14 -11.89 5.92
CA ILE A 153 -5.39 -13.01 5.35
C ILE A 153 -6.30 -14.15 4.89
N THR A 154 -7.44 -14.38 5.55
CA THR A 154 -8.36 -15.49 5.24
C THR A 154 -9.49 -15.11 4.26
N ASN A 155 -9.91 -13.84 4.19
CA ASN A 155 -11.14 -13.47 3.48
C ASN A 155 -10.94 -12.97 2.04
N PHE A 156 -9.69 -12.83 1.59
CA PHE A 156 -9.40 -12.29 0.26
C PHE A 156 -8.69 -13.29 -0.64
N ASN A 157 -9.03 -13.26 -1.93
CA ASN A 157 -8.23 -13.91 -2.96
C ASN A 157 -6.80 -13.31 -2.97
N ALA A 158 -5.83 -14.03 -3.53
CA ALA A 158 -4.41 -13.65 -3.42
C ALA A 158 -4.07 -12.21 -3.87
N SER A 159 -4.85 -11.63 -4.80
CA SER A 159 -4.61 -10.28 -5.31
C SER A 159 -5.18 -9.19 -4.39
N SER A 160 -6.39 -9.38 -3.87
CA SER A 160 -7.02 -8.46 -2.91
C SER A 160 -6.39 -8.51 -1.51
N ALA A 161 -5.89 -9.69 -1.13
CA ALA A 161 -5.21 -9.90 0.16
C ALA A 161 -3.90 -9.10 0.25
N GLY A 162 -3.20 -8.92 -0.87
CA GLY A 162 -1.96 -8.13 -0.93
C GLY A 162 -2.21 -6.67 -0.58
N PHE A 163 -3.11 -6.00 -1.31
CA PHE A 163 -3.45 -4.60 -1.08
C PHE A 163 -4.00 -4.34 0.33
N SER A 164 -4.92 -5.20 0.81
CA SER A 164 -5.46 -5.06 2.17
C SER A 164 -4.38 -5.25 3.25
N PHE A 165 -3.43 -6.15 3.02
CA PHE A 165 -2.31 -6.40 3.92
C PHE A 165 -1.31 -5.24 3.93
N GLU A 166 -1.01 -4.65 2.78
CA GLU A 166 -0.22 -3.42 2.67
C GLU A 166 -0.87 -2.27 3.45
N SER A 167 -2.17 -2.02 3.24
CA SER A 167 -2.88 -0.97 3.96
C SER A 167 -2.90 -1.24 5.46
N PHE A 168 -3.08 -2.49 5.89
CA PHE A 168 -3.04 -2.88 7.31
C PHE A 168 -1.66 -2.63 7.94
N LEU A 169 -0.57 -3.08 7.29
CA LEU A 169 0.78 -2.82 7.80
C LEU A 169 1.10 -1.32 7.80
N ALA A 170 0.67 -0.57 6.80
CA ALA A 170 0.78 0.88 6.80
C ALA A 170 0.05 1.51 8.01
N ALA A 171 -1.10 0.97 8.44
CA ALA A 171 -1.80 1.44 9.64
C ALA A 171 -0.99 1.17 10.91
N LEU A 172 -0.42 -0.02 11.01
CA LEU A 172 0.38 -0.45 12.16
C LEU A 172 1.56 0.49 12.43
N VAL A 173 2.15 1.04 11.37
CA VAL A 173 3.34 1.89 11.45
C VAL A 173 3.06 3.38 11.21
N ASN A 174 1.80 3.81 11.34
CA ASN A 174 1.35 5.19 11.07
C ASN A 174 1.80 5.73 9.69
N GLY A 175 1.96 4.80 8.76
CA GLY A 175 2.37 5.00 7.39
C GLY A 175 1.24 5.33 6.44
N ARG A 176 1.57 5.39 5.15
CA ARG A 176 0.58 5.50 4.07
C ARG A 176 0.91 4.58 2.91
N GLN A 177 -0.12 4.14 2.20
CA GLN A 177 0.07 3.36 0.98
C GLN A 177 0.57 4.26 -0.16
N ILE A 178 1.37 3.69 -1.05
CA ILE A 178 1.87 4.37 -2.24
C ILE A 178 1.06 3.90 -3.45
N PRO A 179 0.50 4.80 -4.27
CA PRO A 179 -0.20 4.40 -5.49
C PRO A 179 0.73 3.68 -6.48
N ALA A 180 0.18 2.67 -7.15
CA ALA A 180 0.87 1.97 -8.23
C ALA A 180 1.27 2.92 -9.38
N ASN A 181 2.29 2.53 -10.14
CA ASN A 181 2.81 3.26 -11.32
C ASN A 181 3.35 4.67 -11.04
N THR A 182 3.75 4.95 -9.80
CA THR A 182 4.40 6.21 -9.43
C THR A 182 5.90 6.22 -9.74
N GLY A 183 6.46 5.13 -10.29
CA GLY A 183 7.89 4.98 -10.60
C GLY A 183 8.75 4.73 -9.36
N THR A 184 8.21 3.96 -8.42
CA THR A 184 8.91 3.42 -7.23
C THR A 184 8.40 1.99 -7.02
N ILE A 185 9.22 1.15 -6.39
CA ILE A 185 8.84 -0.21 -5.98
C ILE A 185 8.26 -0.29 -4.55
N ALA A 186 8.20 0.85 -3.85
CA ALA A 186 7.60 0.90 -2.53
C ALA A 186 6.08 0.79 -2.60
N ASP A 187 5.53 -0.06 -1.73
CA ASP A 187 4.10 -0.31 -1.62
C ASP A 187 3.47 0.58 -0.52
N TYR A 188 4.23 0.91 0.53
CA TYR A 188 3.83 1.85 1.58
C TYR A 188 5.05 2.54 2.21
N THR A 189 4.81 3.52 3.08
CA THR A 189 5.86 4.12 3.92
C THR A 189 5.70 3.73 5.38
N ASP A 190 6.79 3.42 6.06
CA ASP A 190 6.85 3.29 7.51
C ASP A 190 7.20 4.65 8.12
N ARG A 191 6.44 5.08 9.13
CA ARG A 191 6.62 6.34 9.86
C ARG A 191 6.70 6.14 11.37
N SER A 192 6.83 4.91 11.83
CA SER A 192 6.82 4.58 13.27
C SER A 192 8.03 5.15 14.01
N SER A 193 9.19 5.22 13.35
CA SER A 193 10.40 5.85 13.88
C SER A 193 10.44 7.38 13.73
N GLY A 194 9.41 7.98 13.10
CA GLY A 194 9.36 9.41 12.75
C GLY A 194 9.96 9.76 11.38
N ASP A 195 10.76 8.87 10.79
CA ASP A 195 11.24 8.99 9.41
C ASP A 195 10.22 8.42 8.42
N GLU A 196 10.14 8.96 7.19
CA GLU A 196 9.34 8.34 6.11
C GLU A 196 10.19 7.33 5.33
N ILE A 197 10.15 6.06 5.75
CA ILE A 197 10.92 4.96 5.19
C ILE A 197 10.11 4.27 4.10
N PRO A 198 10.60 4.16 2.85
CA PRO A 198 9.89 3.46 1.79
C PRO A 198 10.01 1.94 1.98
N VAL A 199 8.88 1.23 1.92
CA VAL A 199 8.81 -0.22 2.12
C VAL A 199 8.20 -0.91 0.89
N SER A 200 8.92 -1.88 0.32
CA SER A 200 8.38 -2.86 -0.62
C SER A 200 8.00 -4.13 0.15
N LEU A 201 6.74 -4.53 0.05
CA LEU A 201 6.15 -5.67 0.74
C LEU A 201 6.03 -6.86 -0.22
N LYS A 202 6.35 -8.05 0.27
CA LYS A 202 6.15 -9.31 -0.46
C LYS A 202 5.45 -10.31 0.42
N LEU A 203 4.24 -10.75 0.04
CA LEU A 203 3.46 -11.74 0.76
C LEU A 203 3.25 -12.99 -0.09
N TYR A 204 3.91 -14.10 0.25
CA TYR A 204 3.86 -15.34 -0.51
C TYR A 204 3.49 -16.54 0.37
N LYS A 205 3.11 -17.65 -0.26
CA LYS A 205 3.08 -18.95 0.43
C LYS A 205 4.50 -19.43 0.68
N GLU A 206 4.70 -20.15 1.77
CA GLU A 206 5.96 -20.81 2.09
C GLU A 206 6.44 -21.69 0.92
N GLY A 207 7.73 -21.60 0.56
CA GLY A 207 8.33 -22.32 -0.57
C GLY A 207 8.03 -21.74 -1.97
N GLN A 208 7.17 -20.71 -2.07
CA GLN A 208 6.85 -20.01 -3.34
C GLN A 208 7.34 -18.55 -3.34
N LEU A 209 8.15 -18.17 -2.35
CA LEU A 209 8.62 -16.81 -2.21
C LEU A 209 9.63 -16.45 -3.31
N GLU A 210 9.26 -15.43 -4.09
CA GLU A 210 10.13 -14.74 -5.03
C GLU A 210 10.05 -13.23 -4.76
N VAL A 211 11.16 -12.67 -4.30
CA VAL A 211 11.29 -11.23 -4.04
C VAL A 211 11.84 -10.58 -5.30
N GLY A 212 10.96 -9.95 -6.07
CA GLY A 212 11.34 -9.29 -7.31
C GLY A 212 10.62 -7.98 -7.54
N GLY A 213 11.03 -7.28 -8.60
CA GLY A 213 10.47 -5.99 -8.99
C GLY A 213 11.15 -5.41 -10.22
N SER A 214 10.67 -4.25 -10.64
CA SER A 214 11.31 -3.44 -11.68
C SER A 214 12.69 -3.01 -11.20
N PHE A 215 13.74 -3.47 -11.89
CA PHE A 215 15.10 -3.08 -11.54
C PHE A 215 15.35 -1.60 -11.84
N THR A 216 14.69 -1.06 -12.87
CA THR A 216 14.74 0.37 -13.18
C THR A 216 14.20 1.22 -12.03
N ASP A 217 13.07 0.83 -11.45
CA ASP A 217 12.46 1.59 -10.35
C ASP A 217 13.28 1.45 -9.06
N LEU A 218 13.79 0.25 -8.73
CA LEU A 218 14.74 0.07 -7.63
C LEU A 218 15.97 0.99 -7.78
N VAL A 219 16.58 1.02 -8.97
CA VAL A 219 17.73 1.91 -9.22
C VAL A 219 17.34 3.37 -9.05
N ASN A 220 16.20 3.80 -9.60
CA ASN A 220 15.74 5.17 -9.45
C ASN A 220 15.50 5.52 -7.97
N ASP A 221 14.91 4.62 -7.19
CA ASP A 221 14.68 4.80 -5.75
C ASP A 221 15.98 4.92 -4.96
N LEU A 222 17.05 4.24 -5.35
CA LEU A 222 18.36 4.35 -4.68
C LEU A 222 19.19 5.56 -5.17
N VAL A 223 19.05 5.93 -6.44
CA VAL A 223 19.85 7.00 -7.07
C VAL A 223 19.26 8.38 -6.84
N THR A 224 17.94 8.49 -6.91
CA THR A 224 17.16 9.72 -6.71
C THR A 224 15.99 9.41 -5.78
N PRO A 225 16.27 9.12 -4.49
CA PRO A 225 15.27 8.70 -3.54
C PRO A 225 14.18 9.75 -3.40
N LYS A 226 12.92 9.32 -3.58
CA LYS A 226 11.73 10.13 -3.27
C LYS A 226 11.53 10.28 -1.77
N TYR A 227 12.01 9.31 -1.01
CA TYR A 227 11.88 9.19 0.43
C TYR A 227 13.27 9.07 1.03
N MET A 228 13.60 9.94 1.99
CA MET A 228 14.94 10.04 2.56
C MET A 228 15.15 9.16 3.81
N GLY A 229 14.11 8.48 4.29
CA GLY A 229 14.23 7.54 5.41
C GLY A 229 15.34 6.52 5.17
N LEU A 230 16.08 6.18 6.23
CA LEU A 230 17.26 5.30 6.17
C LEU A 230 18.35 5.75 5.17
N GLY A 231 18.49 7.06 4.93
CA GLY A 231 19.49 7.60 4.00
C GLY A 231 19.18 7.31 2.52
N GLY A 232 17.89 7.14 2.18
CA GLY A 232 17.45 6.82 0.81
C GLY A 232 17.56 5.34 0.46
N ALA A 233 17.57 4.46 1.47
CA ALA A 233 17.46 3.03 1.28
C ALA A 233 16.02 2.60 0.94
N MET A 234 15.87 1.44 0.32
CA MET A 234 14.58 0.79 0.11
C MET A 234 14.45 -0.41 1.05
N ARG A 235 13.51 -0.35 1.98
CA ARG A 235 13.24 -1.47 2.89
C ARG A 235 12.40 -2.53 2.21
N TYR A 236 12.81 -3.79 2.34
CA TYR A 236 12.01 -4.94 1.95
C TYR A 236 11.47 -5.63 3.18
N VAL A 237 10.14 -5.75 3.26
CA VAL A 237 9.46 -6.59 4.24
C VAL A 237 8.90 -7.80 3.51
N ILE A 238 9.31 -8.98 3.97
CA ILE A 238 8.94 -10.25 3.35
C ILE A 238 8.12 -11.05 4.34
N CYS A 239 6.98 -11.52 3.88
CA CYS A 239 6.05 -12.31 4.66
C CYS A 239 5.82 -13.66 3.98
N THR A 240 6.08 -14.75 4.69
CA THR A 240 5.72 -16.10 4.22
C THR A 240 4.54 -16.67 5.01
N LYS A 241 3.58 -17.22 4.28
CA LYS A 241 2.36 -17.80 4.81
C LYS A 241 2.49 -19.31 4.90
N GLU A 242 2.46 -19.81 6.13
CA GLU A 242 2.32 -21.22 6.46
C GLU A 242 0.90 -21.44 6.97
N LEU A 243 -0.05 -21.59 6.04
CA LEU A 243 -1.48 -21.72 6.35
C LEU A 243 -2.01 -23.09 5.93
N SER A 244 -2.84 -23.66 6.77
CA SER A 244 -3.59 -24.90 6.55
C SER A 244 -5.09 -24.65 6.66
N GLY A 245 -5.93 -25.57 6.18
CA GLY A 245 -7.38 -25.38 6.12
C GLY A 245 -7.87 -24.79 4.79
N LYS A 246 -9.16 -24.48 4.72
CA LYS A 246 -9.84 -23.90 3.55
C LYS A 246 -10.77 -22.77 3.98
N ASP A 247 -10.89 -21.76 3.12
CA ASP A 247 -11.79 -20.62 3.30
C ASP A 247 -11.63 -19.97 4.68
N LEU A 248 -12.74 -19.77 5.41
CA LEU A 248 -12.76 -19.11 6.72
C LEU A 248 -12.11 -19.92 7.85
N GLU A 249 -11.83 -21.20 7.61
CA GLU A 249 -11.15 -22.10 8.55
C GLU A 249 -9.64 -22.17 8.31
N GLN A 250 -9.12 -21.26 7.48
CA GLN A 250 -7.69 -21.16 7.26
C GLN A 250 -6.98 -20.63 8.50
N GLU A 251 -5.99 -21.38 8.99
CA GLU A 251 -5.19 -21.05 10.17
C GLU A 251 -3.72 -21.41 9.99
N GLY A 252 -2.85 -20.75 10.74
CA GLY A 252 -1.42 -21.02 10.74
C GLY A 252 -0.62 -19.82 11.21
N LYS A 253 0.49 -19.53 10.53
CA LYS A 253 1.37 -18.42 10.88
C LYS A 253 1.89 -17.66 9.66
N ILE A 254 2.29 -16.43 9.91
CA ILE A 254 2.95 -15.55 8.96
C ILE A 254 4.33 -15.22 9.52
N ASN A 255 5.39 -15.67 8.86
CA ASN A 255 6.75 -15.31 9.25
C ASN A 255 7.13 -13.98 8.59
N PHE A 256 7.79 -13.10 9.34
CA PHE A 256 8.21 -11.77 8.89
C PHE A 256 9.72 -11.69 8.82
N TYR A 257 10.23 -11.17 7.71
CA TYR A 257 11.64 -10.90 7.48
C TYR A 257 11.84 -9.50 6.94
N GLN A 258 13.00 -8.92 7.20
CA GLN A 258 13.32 -7.56 6.76
C GLN A 258 14.78 -7.44 6.34
N PHE A 259 15.02 -6.79 5.21
CA PHE A 259 16.35 -6.34 4.81
C PHE A 259 16.23 -5.04 4.01
N ASP A 260 17.33 -4.31 3.88
CA ASP A 260 17.33 -3.01 3.19
C ASP A 260 18.25 -3.06 1.96
N PHE A 261 17.74 -2.61 0.80
CA PHE A 261 18.58 -2.27 -0.33
C PHE A 261 19.16 -0.88 -0.15
N THR A 262 20.47 -0.77 -0.28
CA THR A 262 21.23 0.48 -0.20
C THR A 262 22.14 0.59 -1.41
N LEU A 263 22.66 1.80 -1.67
CA LEU A 263 23.72 1.97 -2.66
C LEU A 263 24.95 1.09 -2.39
N GLN A 264 25.18 0.69 -1.14
CA GLN A 264 26.37 -0.06 -0.76
C GLN A 264 26.26 -1.55 -1.05
N ASN A 265 25.08 -2.15 -0.83
CA ASN A 265 24.88 -3.59 -0.89
C ASN A 265 24.11 -4.07 -2.13
N VAL A 266 23.44 -3.19 -2.89
CA VAL A 266 22.52 -3.61 -3.98
C VAL A 266 23.19 -4.51 -5.02
N MET A 267 24.41 -4.21 -5.42
CA MET A 267 25.14 -5.03 -6.40
C MET A 267 25.59 -6.36 -5.80
N ASP A 268 26.04 -6.38 -4.54
CA ASP A 268 26.43 -7.60 -3.84
C ASP A 268 25.22 -8.53 -3.66
N ILE A 269 24.07 -8.00 -3.24
CA ILE A 269 22.80 -8.76 -3.13
C ILE A 269 22.38 -9.33 -4.49
N LEU A 270 22.34 -8.49 -5.52
CA LEU A 270 21.84 -8.91 -6.83
C LEU A 270 22.83 -9.78 -7.63
N SER A 271 24.12 -9.76 -7.30
CA SER A 271 25.12 -10.66 -7.90
C SER A 271 24.81 -12.14 -7.62
N GLN A 272 24.17 -12.41 -6.48
CA GLN A 272 23.75 -13.76 -6.08
C GLN A 272 22.37 -14.12 -6.65
N SER A 273 21.65 -13.19 -7.23
CA SER A 273 20.28 -13.40 -7.72
C SER A 273 20.22 -14.32 -8.95
N ARG A 274 19.06 -14.94 -9.22
CA ARG A 274 18.88 -15.75 -10.45
C ARG A 274 18.95 -14.90 -11.72
N LEU A 275 18.65 -13.61 -11.62
CA LEU A 275 18.66 -12.64 -12.71
C LEU A 275 19.86 -11.70 -12.57
N ASN A 276 21.02 -12.21 -12.13
CA ASN A 276 22.22 -11.41 -11.87
C ASN A 276 22.79 -10.68 -13.11
N GLU A 277 22.42 -11.08 -14.32
CA GLU A 277 22.76 -10.34 -15.55
C GLU A 277 22.33 -8.87 -15.51
N VAL A 278 21.31 -8.52 -14.70
CA VAL A 278 20.82 -7.14 -14.57
C VAL A 278 21.88 -6.16 -14.06
N ILE A 279 22.87 -6.63 -13.29
CA ILE A 279 23.90 -5.76 -12.70
C ILE A 279 25.13 -5.55 -13.59
N ARG A 280 25.18 -6.14 -14.78
CA ARG A 280 26.38 -6.06 -15.63
C ARG A 280 26.69 -4.62 -16.05
N LEU A 281 27.94 -4.21 -15.87
CA LEU A 281 28.42 -2.87 -16.21
C LEU A 281 29.23 -2.87 -17.53
N PRO A 282 29.02 -1.89 -18.42
CA PRO A 282 29.89 -1.69 -19.57
C PRO A 282 31.29 -1.26 -19.13
N SER A 283 32.32 -1.95 -19.63
CA SER A 283 33.72 -1.71 -19.25
C SER A 283 34.15 -0.27 -19.54
N VAL A 284 33.77 0.28 -20.70
CA VAL A 284 34.09 1.66 -21.12
C VAL A 284 33.50 2.71 -20.18
N VAL A 285 32.28 2.48 -19.70
CA VAL A 285 31.62 3.38 -18.75
C VAL A 285 32.31 3.32 -17.40
N LEU A 286 32.60 2.11 -16.91
CA LEU A 286 33.27 1.95 -15.62
C LEU A 286 34.64 2.64 -15.61
N SER A 287 35.46 2.46 -16.65
CA SER A 287 36.75 3.14 -16.76
C SER A 287 36.60 4.66 -16.75
N ALA A 288 35.56 5.20 -17.39
CA ALA A 288 35.29 6.64 -17.37
C ALA A 288 34.86 7.14 -15.99
N ILE A 289 34.00 6.40 -15.29
CA ILE A 289 33.56 6.71 -13.92
C ILE A 289 34.76 6.71 -12.96
N GLN A 290 35.63 5.70 -13.06
CA GLN A 290 36.85 5.58 -12.26
C GLN A 290 37.83 6.73 -12.56
N ALA A 291 37.90 7.20 -13.81
CA ALA A 291 38.66 8.39 -14.19
C ALA A 291 38.02 9.73 -13.77
N GLY A 292 36.92 9.70 -13.01
CA GLY A 292 36.23 10.89 -12.50
C GLY A 292 35.39 11.62 -13.54
N GLN A 293 35.12 11.00 -14.70
CA GLN A 293 34.33 11.62 -15.74
C GLN A 293 32.83 11.42 -15.47
N GLN A 294 32.09 12.51 -15.35
CA GLN A 294 30.62 12.47 -15.33
C GLN A 294 30.12 12.31 -16.77
N ALA A 295 29.46 11.22 -17.11
CA ALA A 295 28.58 11.23 -18.29
C ALA A 295 27.47 10.19 -18.22
N GLY A 296 26.40 10.45 -18.98
CA GLY A 296 25.33 9.51 -19.19
C GLY A 296 25.73 8.36 -20.12
N ALA A 297 25.24 7.16 -19.82
CA ALA A 297 25.45 5.92 -20.59
C ALA A 297 25.24 6.12 -22.09
N GLY A 298 24.15 6.80 -22.45
CA GLY A 298 23.67 6.86 -23.83
C GLY A 298 24.69 7.47 -24.79
N GLU A 299 25.31 8.58 -24.40
CA GLU A 299 26.27 9.29 -25.24
C GLU A 299 27.60 8.55 -25.35
N ARG A 300 28.08 7.97 -24.23
CA ARG A 300 29.36 7.23 -24.22
C ARG A 300 29.29 5.89 -24.95
N LEU A 301 28.17 5.20 -24.83
CA LEU A 301 27.95 3.92 -25.47
C LEU A 301 27.45 4.08 -26.91
N GLY A 302 27.28 5.32 -27.41
CA GLY A 302 26.73 5.58 -28.74
C GLY A 302 25.32 5.04 -28.94
N LEU A 303 24.57 4.84 -27.85
CA LEU A 303 23.27 4.21 -27.91
C LEU A 303 22.25 5.17 -28.50
N ALA A 304 21.35 4.65 -29.33
CA ALA A 304 20.20 5.40 -29.80
C ALA A 304 19.44 6.02 -28.62
N ALA A 305 19.01 7.28 -28.78
CA ALA A 305 18.34 8.06 -27.74
C ALA A 305 17.13 7.29 -27.17
N ARG A 306 16.94 7.37 -25.84
CA ARG A 306 15.70 6.88 -25.19
C ARG A 306 14.51 7.62 -25.79
N ASP A 307 13.44 6.89 -26.10
CA ASP A 307 12.22 7.33 -26.78
C ASP A 307 11.84 8.80 -26.51
N LYS A 308 12.39 9.75 -27.29
CA LYS A 308 11.84 11.10 -27.36
C LYS A 308 10.74 11.04 -28.41
N GLN A 309 9.48 11.08 -27.97
CA GLN A 309 8.35 11.33 -28.85
C GLN A 309 8.66 12.62 -29.62
N LEU A 310 8.65 12.56 -30.95
CA LEU A 310 8.87 13.73 -31.79
C LEU A 310 7.77 14.76 -31.49
N SER A 311 8.12 16.05 -31.47
CA SER A 311 7.17 17.12 -31.21
C SER A 311 6.12 17.18 -32.32
N SER A 312 4.96 17.80 -32.06
CA SER A 312 3.95 18.01 -33.10
C SER A 312 4.53 18.74 -34.32
N GLU A 313 5.41 19.72 -34.11
CA GLU A 313 6.11 20.45 -35.18
C GLU A 313 7.01 19.53 -36.03
N GLU A 314 7.70 18.57 -35.41
CA GLU A 314 8.56 17.60 -36.10
C GLU A 314 7.74 16.53 -36.86
N LEU A 315 6.50 16.27 -36.42
CA LEU A 315 5.60 15.28 -37.01
C LEU A 315 4.78 15.81 -38.18
N THR A 316 4.49 17.11 -38.21
CA THR A 316 3.66 17.75 -39.24
C THR A 316 4.20 17.53 -40.67
N PRO A 317 5.51 17.68 -40.96
CA PRO A 317 6.03 17.38 -42.28
C PRO A 317 5.78 15.94 -42.71
N MET A 318 5.93 14.97 -41.80
CA MET A 318 5.69 13.55 -42.07
C MET A 318 4.21 13.28 -42.39
N PHE A 319 3.29 13.91 -41.66
CA PHE A 319 1.87 13.82 -41.95
C PHE A 319 1.54 14.45 -43.32
N ASN A 320 2.11 15.61 -43.63
CA ASN A 320 1.89 16.33 -44.88
C ASN A 320 2.42 15.53 -46.10
N ASP A 321 3.54 14.84 -45.95
CA ASP A 321 4.07 13.99 -47.02
C ASP A 321 3.22 12.72 -47.19
N ALA A 322 2.79 12.11 -46.07
CA ALA A 322 1.92 10.93 -46.11
C ALA A 322 0.57 11.24 -46.77
N ILE A 323 -0.08 12.36 -46.44
CA ILE A 323 -1.37 12.72 -47.05
C ILE A 323 -1.22 13.06 -48.54
N LYS A 324 -0.14 13.74 -48.94
CA LYS A 324 0.16 14.00 -50.37
C LYS A 324 0.22 12.70 -51.16
N LYS A 325 1.00 11.74 -50.67
CA LYS A 325 1.12 10.40 -51.27
C LYS A 325 -0.22 9.69 -51.37
N GLN A 326 -1.02 9.69 -50.30
CA GLN A 326 -2.35 9.05 -50.30
C GLN A 326 -3.30 9.69 -51.33
N ILE A 327 -3.20 11.00 -51.54
CA ILE A 327 -4.02 11.72 -52.52
C ILE A 327 -3.51 11.49 -53.95
N GLU A 328 -2.19 11.48 -54.18
CA GLU A 328 -1.59 11.12 -55.46
C GLU A 328 -1.99 9.71 -55.91
N ASP A 329 -1.96 8.74 -54.99
CA ASP A 329 -2.43 7.36 -55.24
C ASP A 329 -3.92 7.34 -55.65
N LEU A 330 -4.74 8.21 -55.06
CA LEU A 330 -6.15 8.35 -55.45
C LEU A 330 -6.31 9.04 -56.80
N ILE A 331 -5.45 9.99 -57.17
CA ILE A 331 -5.50 10.69 -58.47
C ILE A 331 -5.08 9.76 -59.61
N ALA A 332 -4.10 8.88 -59.37
CA ALA A 332 -3.58 7.93 -60.35
C ALA A 332 -4.61 6.89 -60.81
N ASN A 333 -5.76 6.78 -60.14
CA ASN A 333 -6.87 5.94 -60.56
C ASN A 333 -7.73 6.64 -61.62
N GLU A 334 -7.86 6.05 -62.82
CA GLU A 334 -8.53 6.66 -63.99
C GLU A 334 -10.01 7.04 -63.77
N GLU A 335 -10.68 6.44 -62.78
CA GLU A 335 -12.06 6.76 -62.40
C GLU A 335 -12.17 7.78 -61.25
N SER A 336 -11.07 8.41 -60.85
CA SER A 336 -11.02 9.24 -59.65
C SER A 336 -11.64 10.63 -59.84
N PRO A 337 -12.57 11.05 -58.95
CA PRO A 337 -13.09 12.41 -58.93
C PRO A 337 -12.05 13.47 -58.49
N LEU A 338 -10.81 13.07 -58.20
CA LEU A 338 -9.71 13.96 -57.78
C LEU A 338 -8.77 14.37 -58.92
N GLN A 339 -9.04 14.04 -60.18
CA GLN A 339 -8.16 14.38 -61.32
C GLN A 339 -7.89 15.88 -61.51
N GLN A 340 -8.77 16.74 -60.97
CA GLN A 340 -8.64 18.20 -61.00
C GLN A 340 -8.08 18.76 -59.69
N PHE A 341 -7.62 17.91 -58.76
CA PHE A 341 -7.08 18.34 -57.48
C PHE A 341 -5.67 18.88 -57.69
N GLU A 342 -5.50 20.20 -57.55
CA GLU A 342 -4.24 20.89 -57.82
C GLU A 342 -3.44 21.14 -56.53
N GLU A 343 -2.21 21.65 -56.68
CA GLU A 343 -1.33 21.96 -55.55
C GLU A 343 -1.95 22.99 -54.59
N ASP A 344 -2.74 23.94 -55.11
CA ASP A 344 -3.47 24.93 -54.31
C ASP A 344 -4.58 24.29 -53.46
N ASP A 345 -5.24 23.24 -53.97
CA ASP A 345 -6.23 22.47 -53.20
C ASP A 345 -5.57 21.69 -52.07
N MET A 346 -4.38 21.11 -52.33
CA MET A 346 -3.58 20.44 -51.30
C MET A 346 -3.21 21.41 -50.18
N LYS A 347 -2.73 22.60 -50.53
CA LYS A 347 -2.36 23.63 -49.56
C LYS A 347 -3.55 24.04 -48.71
N LYS A 348 -4.70 24.31 -49.33
CA LYS A 348 -5.95 24.64 -48.64
C LYS A 348 -6.41 23.53 -47.68
N LEU A 349 -6.26 22.26 -48.08
CA LEU A 349 -6.57 21.12 -47.23
C LEU A 349 -5.66 21.05 -46.00
N LEU A 350 -4.34 21.19 -46.19
CA LEU A 350 -3.37 21.16 -45.10
C LEU A 350 -3.57 22.32 -44.10
N ASP A 351 -3.83 23.52 -44.62
CA ASP A 351 -4.07 24.72 -43.80
C ASP A 351 -5.33 24.58 -42.93
N GLU A 352 -6.42 24.01 -43.45
CA GLU A 352 -7.65 23.79 -42.67
C GLU A 352 -7.52 22.60 -41.71
N LEU A 353 -6.81 21.54 -42.09
CA LEU A 353 -6.54 20.42 -41.19
C LEU A 353 -5.74 20.90 -39.98
N ASN A 354 -4.71 21.72 -40.21
CA ASN A 354 -3.81 22.25 -39.18
C ASN A 354 -3.45 21.18 -38.14
N TRP A 355 -3.01 20.02 -38.64
CA TRP A 355 -2.88 18.78 -37.85
C TRP A 355 -2.05 18.95 -36.57
N GLU A 356 -1.07 19.86 -36.61
CA GLU A 356 -0.23 20.25 -35.48
C GLU A 356 -1.01 20.86 -34.31
N LYS A 357 -2.02 21.69 -34.59
CA LYS A 357 -2.69 22.55 -33.58
C LYS A 357 -4.18 22.28 -33.43
N ASN A 358 -4.77 21.50 -34.34
CA ASN A 358 -6.18 21.19 -34.30
C ASN A 358 -6.42 19.95 -33.42
N ASP A 359 -6.92 20.15 -32.21
CA ASP A 359 -7.27 19.05 -31.30
C ASP A 359 -8.62 18.41 -31.67
N GLU A 360 -9.49 19.12 -32.38
CA GLU A 360 -10.86 18.69 -32.66
C GLU A 360 -10.94 17.57 -33.70
N ILE A 361 -9.88 17.41 -34.50
CA ILE A 361 -9.75 16.33 -35.48
C ILE A 361 -9.38 14.98 -34.83
N PHE A 362 -9.04 14.95 -33.53
CA PHE A 362 -8.70 13.73 -32.78
C PHE A 362 -9.90 13.19 -31.99
N ASN A 363 -9.85 11.90 -31.65
CA ASN A 363 -10.82 11.29 -30.72
C ASN A 363 -10.45 11.64 -29.26
N ASN A 364 -10.76 10.76 -28.30
CA ASN A 364 -10.50 10.96 -26.88
C ASN A 364 -9.02 11.20 -26.54
N ASP A 365 -8.10 10.68 -27.34
CA ASP A 365 -6.67 10.86 -27.18
C ASP A 365 -6.14 11.92 -28.18
N LYS A 366 -5.78 13.09 -27.66
CA LYS A 366 -5.38 14.29 -28.43
C LYS A 366 -3.87 14.36 -28.69
N VAL A 367 -3.17 13.25 -28.57
CA VAL A 367 -1.72 13.19 -28.71
C VAL A 367 -1.32 12.91 -30.16
N ARG A 368 -0.55 13.81 -30.76
CA ARG A 368 -0.02 13.66 -32.13
C ARG A 368 0.96 12.48 -32.18
N GLY A 369 0.86 11.68 -33.24
CA GLY A 369 1.71 10.49 -33.40
C GLY A 369 1.30 9.26 -32.58
N SER A 370 0.23 9.33 -31.78
CA SER A 370 -0.37 8.16 -31.09
C SER A 370 -1.89 8.11 -31.19
N GLY A 371 -2.56 9.26 -31.16
CA GLY A 371 -4.01 9.38 -31.16
C GLY A 371 -4.65 9.08 -32.53
N ALA A 372 -5.81 8.42 -32.49
CA ALA A 372 -6.62 8.16 -33.67
C ALA A 372 -7.48 9.40 -34.03
N LEU A 373 -7.56 9.73 -35.32
CA LEU A 373 -8.42 10.81 -35.81
C LEU A 373 -9.92 10.50 -35.69
N ASN A 374 -10.70 11.54 -35.44
CA ASN A 374 -12.16 11.49 -35.42
C ASN A 374 -12.72 11.52 -36.85
N SER A 375 -13.08 10.34 -37.34
CA SER A 375 -13.63 10.14 -38.69
C SER A 375 -14.82 11.06 -39.02
N ASN A 376 -15.71 11.33 -38.06
CA ASN A 376 -16.87 12.19 -38.28
C ASN A 376 -16.50 13.68 -38.34
N HIS A 377 -15.48 14.09 -37.59
CA HIS A 377 -14.95 15.44 -37.67
C HIS A 377 -14.25 15.66 -39.01
N ILE A 378 -13.36 14.75 -39.42
CA ILE A 378 -12.67 14.80 -40.71
C ILE A 378 -13.67 14.83 -41.88
N PHE A 379 -14.72 14.00 -41.84
CA PHE A 379 -15.75 14.01 -42.87
C PHE A 379 -16.45 15.36 -43.02
N ARG A 380 -16.78 16.01 -41.89
CA ARG A 380 -17.41 17.34 -41.87
C ARG A 380 -16.47 18.43 -42.40
N LEU A 381 -15.20 18.36 -42.04
CA LEU A 381 -14.16 19.28 -42.52
C LEU A 381 -14.02 19.19 -44.04
N VAL A 382 -13.88 17.98 -44.59
CA VAL A 382 -13.78 17.77 -46.05
C VAL A 382 -15.04 18.26 -46.77
N LYS A 383 -16.23 17.98 -46.22
CA LYS A 383 -17.49 18.45 -46.80
C LYS A 383 -17.60 19.98 -46.82
N LYS A 384 -17.08 20.66 -45.79
CA LYS A 384 -17.02 22.13 -45.70
C LYS A 384 -16.06 22.72 -46.73
N LEU A 385 -14.91 22.07 -46.96
CA LEU A 385 -13.90 22.54 -47.91
C LEU A 385 -14.29 22.36 -49.37
N TYR A 386 -14.99 21.27 -49.68
CA TYR A 386 -15.36 20.88 -51.04
C TYR A 386 -16.85 20.56 -51.17
N PRO A 387 -17.76 21.51 -50.87
CA PRO A 387 -19.20 21.25 -50.84
C PRO A 387 -19.76 20.77 -52.18
N ASP A 388 -19.16 21.26 -53.28
CA ASP A 388 -19.62 21.01 -54.65
C ASP A 388 -19.11 19.70 -55.25
N ILE A 389 -18.27 18.95 -54.52
CA ILE A 389 -17.70 17.68 -54.99
C ILE A 389 -17.99 16.53 -54.01
N PRO A 390 -19.24 16.08 -53.84
CA PRO A 390 -19.58 15.02 -52.88
C PRO A 390 -18.83 13.70 -53.10
N ALA A 391 -18.44 13.42 -54.34
CA ALA A 391 -17.76 12.19 -54.73
C ALA A 391 -16.39 12.02 -54.04
N ILE A 392 -15.71 13.10 -53.65
CA ILE A 392 -14.37 13.01 -53.03
C ILE A 392 -14.43 12.87 -51.50
N HIS A 393 -15.57 13.17 -50.85
CA HIS A 393 -15.64 13.33 -49.39
C HIS A 393 -15.22 12.07 -48.63
N LYS A 394 -15.70 10.91 -49.09
CA LYS A 394 -15.40 9.62 -48.46
C LYS A 394 -13.94 9.22 -48.69
N SER A 395 -13.43 9.38 -49.91
CA SER A 395 -12.06 9.00 -50.28
C SER A 395 -11.03 9.87 -49.58
N MET A 396 -11.26 11.19 -49.54
CA MET A 396 -10.38 12.14 -48.87
C MET A 396 -10.31 11.88 -47.35
N ARG A 397 -11.46 11.57 -46.72
CA ARG A 397 -11.49 11.16 -45.30
C ARG A 397 -10.63 9.92 -45.06
N VAL A 398 -10.74 8.91 -45.92
CA VAL A 398 -9.97 7.67 -45.79
C VAL A 398 -8.47 7.95 -45.94
N ALA A 399 -8.07 8.76 -46.93
CA ALA A 399 -6.69 9.17 -47.15
C ALA A 399 -6.10 9.91 -45.93
N ILE A 400 -6.83 10.87 -45.36
CA ILE A 400 -6.41 11.62 -44.16
C ILE A 400 -6.19 10.69 -42.95
N ILE A 401 -7.11 9.75 -42.72
CA ILE A 401 -6.98 8.78 -41.61
C ILE A 401 -5.80 7.83 -41.87
N ALA A 402 -5.62 7.36 -43.11
CA ALA A 402 -4.51 6.50 -43.49
C ALA A 402 -3.15 7.20 -43.27
N ALA A 403 -3.03 8.47 -43.66
CA ALA A 403 -1.84 9.28 -43.43
C ALA A 403 -1.51 9.43 -41.93
N ASN A 404 -2.52 9.70 -41.09
CA ASN A 404 -2.32 9.73 -39.63
C ASN A 404 -1.86 8.37 -39.08
N ASN A 405 -2.47 7.28 -39.54
CA ASN A 405 -2.07 5.94 -39.13
C ASN A 405 -0.64 5.60 -39.55
N GLU A 406 -0.19 6.05 -40.73
CA GLU A 406 1.19 5.91 -41.19
C GLU A 406 2.15 6.67 -40.28
N VAL A 407 1.81 7.91 -39.88
CA VAL A 407 2.59 8.66 -38.87
C VAL A 407 2.61 7.92 -37.53
N VAL A 408 1.46 7.46 -37.02
CA VAL A 408 1.38 6.66 -35.78
C VAL A 408 2.23 5.38 -35.87
N ILE A 409 2.26 4.72 -37.03
CA ILE A 409 3.09 3.52 -37.26
C ILE A 409 4.58 3.89 -37.32
N SER A 410 4.93 4.97 -38.01
CA SER A 410 6.31 5.46 -38.14
C SER A 410 6.89 5.99 -36.82
N GLN A 411 6.04 6.51 -35.94
CA GLN A 411 6.37 6.95 -34.59
C GLN A 411 6.53 5.82 -33.59
N LYS A 412 6.29 4.56 -33.97
CA LYS A 412 6.39 3.44 -33.04
C LYS A 412 7.84 3.30 -32.55
N ALA A 413 8.08 3.85 -31.37
CA ALA A 413 9.12 3.59 -30.39
C ALA A 413 9.66 2.14 -30.38
N ALA A 414 8.88 1.16 -30.82
CA ALA A 414 9.33 -0.20 -31.10
C ALA A 414 10.57 -0.30 -32.01
N ALA A 415 10.70 0.51 -33.08
CA ALA A 415 11.84 0.44 -33.99
C ALA A 415 13.14 0.97 -33.34
N LYS A 416 13.08 2.12 -32.66
CA LYS A 416 14.22 2.71 -31.93
C LYS A 416 14.57 1.91 -30.66
N LYS A 417 13.57 1.41 -29.94
CA LYS A 417 13.74 0.44 -28.84
C LYS A 417 14.37 -0.87 -29.34
N SER A 418 14.01 -1.33 -30.54
CA SER A 418 14.63 -2.49 -31.17
C SER A 418 16.08 -2.22 -31.57
N GLU A 419 16.38 -1.06 -32.15
CA GLU A 419 17.75 -0.68 -32.51
C GLU A 419 18.65 -0.60 -31.28
N ARG A 420 18.22 0.13 -30.25
CA ARG A 420 18.94 0.21 -28.97
C ARG A 420 19.13 -1.17 -28.33
N LYS A 421 18.10 -2.02 -28.35
CA LYS A 421 18.18 -3.38 -27.82
C LYS A 421 19.19 -4.22 -28.63
N ASN A 422 19.22 -4.07 -29.96
CA ASN A 422 20.18 -4.75 -30.83
C ASN A 422 21.62 -4.26 -30.59
N GLN A 423 21.84 -2.95 -30.43
CA GLN A 423 23.14 -2.39 -30.07
C GLN A 423 23.65 -2.98 -28.75
N ILE A 424 22.81 -2.98 -27.70
CA ILE A 424 23.18 -3.57 -26.40
C ILE A 424 23.44 -5.07 -26.54
N ALA A 425 22.64 -5.81 -27.31
CA ALA A 425 22.86 -7.24 -27.54
C ALA A 425 24.19 -7.52 -28.25
N GLN A 426 24.56 -6.68 -29.22
CA GLN A 426 25.85 -6.76 -29.90
C GLN A 426 27.01 -6.48 -28.94
N MET A 427 26.92 -5.43 -28.12
CA MET A 427 27.92 -5.13 -27.09
C MET A 427 28.10 -6.27 -26.08
N ILE A 428 27.01 -6.96 -25.71
CA ILE A 428 27.09 -8.16 -24.85
C ILE A 428 27.83 -9.28 -25.58
N ALA A 429 27.54 -9.51 -26.87
CA ALA A 429 28.21 -10.54 -27.67
C ALA A 429 29.70 -10.24 -27.87
N ASP A 430 30.06 -8.96 -27.99
CA ASP A 430 31.44 -8.49 -28.15
C ASP A 430 32.22 -8.45 -26.82
N GLY A 431 31.58 -8.81 -25.70
CA GLY A 431 32.22 -8.89 -24.39
C GLY A 431 32.48 -7.52 -23.75
N GLU A 432 31.76 -6.47 -24.17
CA GLU A 432 31.97 -5.12 -23.64
C GLU A 432 31.41 -4.94 -22.23
N PHE A 433 30.46 -5.80 -21.83
CA PHE A 433 29.91 -5.84 -20.48
C PHE A 433 30.69 -6.83 -19.61
N LEU A 434 31.14 -6.36 -18.45
CA LEU A 434 31.74 -7.18 -17.40
C LEU A 434 30.77 -8.31 -16.97
N SER A 435 31.32 -9.39 -16.42
CA SER A 435 30.51 -10.42 -15.74
C SER A 435 29.76 -9.82 -14.54
N PRO A 436 28.67 -10.44 -14.05
CA PRO A 436 28.00 -9.99 -12.83
C PRO A 436 28.96 -9.89 -11.63
N GLU A 437 29.85 -10.87 -11.46
CA GLU A 437 30.81 -10.94 -10.36
C GLU A 437 31.86 -9.83 -10.45
N ASP A 438 32.41 -9.59 -11.65
CA ASP A 438 33.36 -8.49 -11.87
C ASP A 438 32.66 -7.13 -11.70
N SER A 439 31.42 -7.00 -12.16
CA SER A 439 30.64 -5.76 -12.01
C SER A 439 30.40 -5.43 -10.54
N ALA A 440 30.05 -6.41 -9.70
CA ALA A 440 29.89 -6.22 -8.27
C ALA A 440 31.21 -5.86 -7.58
N ARG A 441 32.30 -6.57 -7.92
CA ARG A 441 33.64 -6.30 -7.37
C ARG A 441 34.12 -4.89 -7.69
N GLU A 442 34.01 -4.46 -8.94
CA GLU A 442 34.41 -3.12 -9.37
C GLU A 442 33.51 -2.03 -8.79
N TYR A 443 32.21 -2.29 -8.66
CA TYR A 443 31.28 -1.36 -8.06
C TYR A 443 31.60 -1.09 -6.58
N LYS A 444 32.05 -2.11 -5.85
CA LYS A 444 32.33 -2.03 -4.41
C LYS A 444 33.35 -0.94 -4.05
N VAL A 445 34.34 -0.70 -4.91
CA VAL A 445 35.41 0.28 -4.69
C VAL A 445 35.05 1.71 -5.12
N LEU A 446 33.88 1.92 -5.73
CA LEU A 446 33.42 3.25 -6.16
C LEU A 446 32.93 4.11 -4.99
N GLY A 447 33.11 5.43 -5.09
CA GLY A 447 32.47 6.40 -4.19
C GLY A 447 30.96 6.53 -4.44
N GLU A 448 30.21 7.16 -3.53
CA GLU A 448 28.74 7.20 -3.60
C GLU A 448 28.19 7.81 -4.91
N SER A 449 28.76 8.94 -5.37
CA SER A 449 28.35 9.58 -6.63
C SER A 449 28.64 8.68 -7.85
N GLN A 450 29.78 7.98 -7.82
CA GLN A 450 30.17 7.03 -8.86
C GLN A 450 29.27 5.79 -8.86
N LYS A 451 28.86 5.31 -7.69
CA LYS A 451 27.88 4.21 -7.53
C LYS A 451 26.55 4.56 -8.16
N LYS A 452 26.03 5.77 -7.89
CA LYS A 452 24.80 6.28 -8.52
C LYS A 452 24.90 6.26 -10.04
N GLN A 453 26.01 6.77 -10.59
CA GLN A 453 26.25 6.74 -12.02
C GLN A 453 26.34 5.31 -12.55
N ALA A 454 27.07 4.42 -11.88
CA ALA A 454 27.21 3.02 -12.29
C ALA A 454 25.86 2.32 -12.37
N LEU A 455 24.98 2.46 -11.36
CA LEU A 455 23.65 1.85 -11.38
C LEU A 455 22.80 2.26 -12.59
N LEU A 456 22.82 3.55 -12.95
CA LEU A 456 22.14 4.08 -14.14
C LEU A 456 22.70 3.55 -15.48
N ASN A 457 23.83 2.83 -15.44
CA ASN A 457 24.52 2.29 -16.61
C ASN A 457 24.53 0.75 -16.63
N THR A 458 23.96 0.10 -15.62
CA THR A 458 23.84 -1.36 -15.59
C THR A 458 22.91 -1.87 -16.69
N LEU A 459 23.15 -3.09 -17.15
CA LEU A 459 22.38 -3.73 -18.21
C LEU A 459 20.88 -3.72 -17.93
N GLY A 460 20.49 -4.05 -16.69
CA GLY A 460 19.10 -4.07 -16.26
C GLY A 460 18.43 -2.70 -16.36
N TYR A 461 19.16 -1.63 -16.07
CA TYR A 461 18.64 -0.27 -16.21
C TYR A 461 18.53 0.16 -17.68
N LEU A 462 19.50 -0.24 -18.50
CA LEU A 462 19.51 0.09 -19.94
C LEU A 462 18.42 -0.65 -20.73
N GLN A 463 18.04 -1.86 -20.31
CA GLN A 463 17.04 -2.72 -20.95
C GLN A 463 15.72 -2.86 -20.18
N THR A 464 15.53 -2.14 -19.08
CA THR A 464 14.32 -2.18 -18.24
C THR A 464 13.96 -3.58 -17.75
N HIS A 465 14.96 -4.31 -17.25
CA HIS A 465 14.78 -5.67 -16.73
C HIS A 465 14.13 -5.67 -15.34
N HIS A 466 13.75 -6.87 -14.90
CA HIS A 466 13.34 -7.15 -13.54
C HIS A 466 14.46 -7.88 -12.82
N PHE A 467 14.49 -7.77 -11.49
CA PHE A 467 15.34 -8.60 -10.64
C PHE A 467 14.48 -9.57 -9.83
N ALA A 468 15.10 -10.65 -9.32
CA ALA A 468 14.42 -11.65 -8.51
C ALA A 468 15.39 -12.37 -7.58
N LEU A 469 15.06 -12.40 -6.28
CA LEU A 469 15.70 -13.20 -5.24
C LEU A 469 14.78 -14.35 -4.85
N ASN A 470 15.34 -15.53 -4.65
CA ASN A 470 14.59 -16.66 -4.10
C ASN A 470 14.45 -16.55 -2.57
N GLN A 471 13.66 -17.45 -1.99
CA GLN A 471 13.46 -17.52 -0.54
C GLN A 471 14.78 -17.58 0.24
N THR A 472 15.66 -18.52 -0.07
CA THR A 472 16.94 -18.69 0.65
C THR A 472 17.78 -17.42 0.66
N GLN A 473 17.82 -16.69 -0.46
CA GLN A 473 18.57 -15.44 -0.58
C GLN A 473 17.92 -14.32 0.22
N SER A 474 16.61 -14.14 0.05
CA SER A 474 15.86 -13.06 0.66
C SER A 474 15.68 -13.20 2.17
N THR A 475 15.76 -14.42 2.72
CA THR A 475 15.72 -14.70 4.16
C THR A 475 17.10 -15.03 4.76
N ASN A 476 18.20 -14.79 4.04
CA ASN A 476 19.54 -15.10 4.53
C ASN A 476 19.99 -14.11 5.62
N PRO A 477 20.26 -14.55 6.86
CA PRO A 477 20.70 -13.67 7.94
C PRO A 477 22.15 -13.21 7.80
N GLY A 478 22.94 -13.80 6.90
CA GLY A 478 24.31 -13.38 6.61
C GLY A 478 24.41 -12.39 5.45
N GLU A 479 25.63 -11.94 5.19
CA GLU A 479 25.96 -11.15 4.01
C GLU A 479 25.49 -11.84 2.71
N PRO A 480 25.03 -11.09 1.71
CA PRO A 480 25.00 -9.62 1.63
C PRO A 480 23.67 -8.98 2.08
N THR A 481 22.64 -9.78 2.35
CA THR A 481 21.30 -9.28 2.72
C THR A 481 21.21 -8.92 4.19
N ASN A 482 21.90 -9.66 5.07
CA ASN A 482 21.81 -9.51 6.52
C ASN A 482 20.36 -9.47 7.01
N THR A 483 19.52 -10.36 6.46
CA THR A 483 18.08 -10.32 6.68
C THR A 483 17.76 -10.59 8.13
N LEU A 484 16.99 -9.69 8.73
CA LEU A 484 16.46 -9.82 10.08
C LEU A 484 15.21 -10.70 10.04
N ASN A 485 15.15 -11.70 10.93
CA ASN A 485 13.91 -12.41 11.23
C ASN A 485 13.16 -11.61 12.32
N LEU A 486 12.02 -11.04 11.96
CA LEU A 486 11.22 -10.21 12.86
C LEU A 486 10.29 -11.03 13.77
N GLY A 487 10.14 -12.32 13.49
CA GLY A 487 9.26 -13.23 14.22
C GLY A 487 8.11 -13.77 13.36
N ALA A 488 7.13 -14.38 14.03
CA ALA A 488 5.98 -14.96 13.37
C ALA A 488 4.69 -14.58 14.10
N ILE A 489 3.64 -14.31 13.33
CA ILE A 489 2.32 -13.98 13.86
C ILE A 489 1.36 -15.12 13.56
N MET A 490 0.69 -15.62 14.60
CA MET A 490 -0.34 -16.64 14.48
C MET A 490 -1.64 -16.04 13.94
N VAL A 491 -2.25 -16.68 12.96
CA VAL A 491 -3.50 -16.21 12.33
C VAL A 491 -4.50 -17.36 12.22
N GLY A 492 -5.79 -17.03 12.26
CA GLY A 492 -6.87 -18.01 12.21
C GLY A 492 -7.80 -17.88 13.42
N ARG A 493 -9.07 -18.29 13.25
CA ARG A 493 -10.11 -18.10 14.27
C ARG A 493 -9.73 -18.69 15.63
N ARG A 494 -9.17 -19.91 15.64
CA ARG A 494 -8.69 -20.59 16.84
C ARG A 494 -7.51 -19.86 17.49
N MET A 495 -6.62 -19.28 16.69
CA MET A 495 -5.49 -18.51 17.20
C MET A 495 -5.96 -17.23 17.90
N VAL A 496 -6.97 -16.54 17.34
CA VAL A 496 -7.58 -15.37 17.98
C VAL A 496 -8.26 -15.75 19.30
N ALA A 497 -8.99 -16.88 19.34
CA ALA A 497 -9.61 -17.35 20.57
C ALA A 497 -8.58 -17.69 21.66
N ASN A 498 -7.47 -18.33 21.31
CA ASN A 498 -6.37 -18.59 22.24
C ASN A 498 -5.76 -17.29 22.78
N ALA A 499 -5.56 -16.29 21.91
CA ALA A 499 -5.05 -14.99 22.33
C ALA A 499 -6.02 -14.28 23.30
N MET A 500 -7.34 -14.42 23.09
CA MET A 500 -8.36 -13.90 23.99
C MET A 500 -8.35 -14.63 25.34
N GLU A 501 -8.22 -15.96 25.34
CA GLU A 501 -8.14 -16.73 26.58
C GLU A 501 -6.96 -16.29 27.46
N ASN A 502 -5.81 -16.00 26.85
CA ASN A 502 -4.61 -15.52 27.56
C ASN A 502 -4.76 -14.16 28.25
N VAL A 503 -5.80 -13.38 27.92
CA VAL A 503 -6.09 -12.09 28.54
C VAL A 503 -7.46 -12.04 29.20
N ARG A 504 -8.21 -13.15 29.17
CA ARG A 504 -9.60 -13.21 29.67
C ARG A 504 -9.65 -12.93 31.16
N GLU A 505 -8.78 -13.57 31.95
CA GLU A 505 -8.74 -13.38 33.40
C GLU A 505 -8.41 -11.92 33.75
N LEU A 506 -7.42 -11.34 33.07
CA LEU A 506 -7.07 -9.93 33.23
C LEU A 506 -8.25 -9.01 32.87
N LEU A 507 -8.91 -9.23 31.74
CA LEU A 507 -10.07 -8.40 31.36
C LEU A 507 -11.23 -8.55 32.35
N ASN A 508 -11.52 -9.78 32.80
CA ASN A 508 -12.58 -10.03 33.77
C ASN A 508 -12.27 -9.37 35.12
N GLU A 509 -11.03 -9.44 35.60
CA GLU A 509 -10.59 -8.79 36.84
C GLU A 509 -10.78 -7.28 36.74
N GLU A 510 -10.25 -6.64 35.69
CA GLU A 510 -10.36 -5.19 35.53
C GLU A 510 -11.82 -4.71 35.34
N VAL A 511 -12.64 -5.47 34.62
CA VAL A 511 -14.07 -5.16 34.43
C VAL A 511 -14.87 -5.33 35.73
N TYR A 512 -14.59 -6.40 36.48
CA TYR A 512 -15.23 -6.64 37.77
C TYR A 512 -14.90 -5.52 38.78
N GLU A 513 -13.66 -5.06 38.81
CA GLU A 513 -13.26 -3.90 39.63
C GLU A 513 -14.02 -2.63 39.22
N ILE A 514 -14.24 -2.40 37.92
CA ILE A 514 -15.07 -1.26 37.45
C ILE A 514 -16.50 -1.36 37.98
N PHE A 515 -17.12 -2.54 37.91
CA PHE A 515 -18.48 -2.74 38.43
C PHE A 515 -18.55 -2.54 39.95
N GLN A 516 -17.54 -3.00 40.70
CA GLN A 516 -17.46 -2.72 42.13
C GLN A 516 -17.34 -1.22 42.41
N SER A 517 -16.47 -0.50 41.71
CA SER A 517 -16.33 0.95 41.86
C SER A 517 -17.62 1.70 41.50
N LEU A 518 -18.30 1.29 40.43
CA LEU A 518 -19.60 1.86 40.04
C LEU A 518 -20.69 1.60 41.09
N LYS A 519 -20.72 0.41 41.68
CA LYS A 519 -21.64 0.07 42.76
C LYS A 519 -21.39 0.97 43.98
N LEU A 520 -20.13 1.09 44.42
CA LEU A 520 -19.76 1.94 45.55
C LEU A 520 -20.08 3.42 45.31
N LEU A 521 -19.86 3.90 44.09
CA LEU A 521 -20.27 5.24 43.68
C LEU A 521 -21.80 5.39 43.78
N SER A 522 -22.55 4.42 43.28
CA SER A 522 -24.01 4.42 43.34
C SER A 522 -24.52 4.44 44.78
N ASP A 523 -23.99 3.56 45.64
CA ASP A 523 -24.33 3.49 47.07
C ASP A 523 -24.02 4.82 47.78
N SER A 524 -22.83 5.39 47.54
CA SER A 524 -22.43 6.67 48.13
C SER A 524 -23.32 7.83 47.69
N LEU A 525 -23.71 7.87 46.42
CA LEU A 525 -24.65 8.88 45.91
C LEU A 525 -26.04 8.69 46.53
N ASN A 526 -26.54 7.46 46.59
CA ASN A 526 -27.84 7.16 47.20
C ASN A 526 -27.89 7.57 48.66
N GLU A 527 -26.85 7.25 49.44
CA GLU A 527 -26.78 7.63 50.84
C GLU A 527 -26.70 9.15 51.01
N PHE A 528 -25.92 9.84 50.17
CA PHE A 528 -25.84 11.30 50.18
C PHE A 528 -27.19 11.97 49.86
N PHE A 529 -27.90 11.49 48.83
CA PHE A 529 -29.22 12.00 48.46
C PHE A 529 -30.30 11.64 49.50
N ALA A 530 -30.30 10.39 50.00
CA ALA A 530 -31.23 9.95 51.04
C ALA A 530 -31.02 10.68 52.37
N GLY A 531 -29.76 11.07 52.66
CA GLY A 531 -29.37 11.91 53.78
C GLY A 531 -29.68 13.40 53.62
N GLY A 532 -30.38 13.81 52.55
CA GLY A 532 -30.81 15.20 52.35
C GLY A 532 -29.70 16.16 51.93
N LEU A 533 -28.59 15.65 51.39
CA LEU A 533 -27.43 16.46 50.96
C LEU A 533 -26.70 17.17 52.11
N GLU A 534 -26.90 16.73 53.36
CA GLU A 534 -26.36 17.41 54.54
C GLU A 534 -24.94 16.95 54.92
N ASP A 535 -24.52 15.75 54.51
CA ASP A 535 -23.21 15.18 54.88
C ASP A 535 -22.19 15.24 53.74
N ASP A 536 -21.35 16.30 53.78
CA ASP A 536 -20.25 16.52 52.83
C ASP A 536 -19.23 15.37 52.78
N LYS A 537 -19.17 14.49 53.79
CA LYS A 537 -18.29 13.31 53.77
C LYS A 537 -18.75 12.27 52.76
N LEU A 538 -20.07 12.12 52.59
CA LEU A 538 -20.64 11.20 51.60
C LEU A 538 -20.44 11.74 50.19
N ALA A 539 -20.55 13.05 49.99
CA ALA A 539 -20.18 13.71 48.74
C ALA A 539 -18.69 13.51 48.39
N THR A 540 -17.80 13.66 49.38
CA THR A 540 -16.36 13.44 49.20
C THR A 540 -16.06 11.97 48.88
N SER A 541 -16.78 11.04 49.51
CA SER A 541 -16.65 9.59 49.24
C SER A 541 -17.13 9.23 47.83
N ALA A 542 -18.22 9.83 47.36
CA ALA A 542 -18.69 9.67 45.98
C ALA A 542 -17.67 10.22 44.96
N ILE A 543 -17.07 11.38 45.22
CA ILE A 543 -16.01 11.94 44.37
C ILE A 543 -14.79 10.99 44.33
N GLY A 544 -14.32 10.53 45.49
CA GLY A 544 -13.21 9.57 45.55
C GLY A 544 -13.51 8.26 44.82
N ASN A 545 -14.73 7.73 44.98
CA ASN A 545 -15.16 6.53 44.25
C ASN A 545 -15.24 6.76 42.74
N ALA A 546 -15.63 7.94 42.28
CA ALA A 546 -15.62 8.30 40.87
C ALA A 546 -14.19 8.41 40.31
N GLU A 547 -13.26 8.99 41.06
CA GLU A 547 -11.83 9.05 40.69
C GLU A 547 -11.22 7.64 40.60
N ASN A 548 -11.56 6.74 41.53
CA ASN A 548 -11.15 5.33 41.57
C ASN A 548 -11.73 4.44 40.46
N ILE A 549 -12.72 4.90 39.70
CA ILE A 549 -13.13 4.19 38.47
C ILE A 549 -12.02 4.29 37.42
N SER A 550 -11.25 5.39 37.45
CA SER A 550 -10.18 5.67 36.49
C SER A 550 -8.78 5.28 36.96
N SER A 551 -8.53 5.22 38.29
CA SER A 551 -7.25 4.82 38.90
C SER A 551 -7.38 3.59 39.80
N LYS A 552 -6.30 2.82 39.98
CA LYS A 552 -6.27 1.62 40.86
C LYS A 552 -6.10 1.99 42.35
N ASP A 553 -6.38 3.24 42.73
CA ASP A 553 -6.16 3.69 44.11
C ASP A 553 -7.11 2.94 45.05
N ILE A 554 -6.49 2.39 46.10
CA ILE A 554 -7.08 1.40 47.01
C ILE A 554 -8.40 1.94 47.56
N LEU A 555 -9.46 1.14 47.42
CA LEU A 555 -10.73 1.28 48.09
C LEU A 555 -10.50 1.46 49.60
N GLN A 556 -10.48 2.70 50.08
CA GLN A 556 -10.56 2.99 51.51
C GLN A 556 -12.02 2.84 51.91
N THR A 557 -12.41 1.63 52.28
CA THR A 557 -13.58 1.45 53.14
C THR A 557 -13.17 1.91 54.54
N ASP A 558 -13.39 3.19 54.85
CA ASP A 558 -13.38 3.63 56.24
C ASP A 558 -14.54 2.91 56.94
N LYS A 559 -14.20 1.96 57.82
CA LYS A 559 -15.12 1.32 58.77
C LYS A 559 -15.11 2.06 60.09
#